data_AF-A0A7M7MXI3-F1
#
_entry.id   AF-A0A7M7MXI3-F1
#
_cell.length_a   1.000
_cell.length_b   1.000
_cell.length_c   1.000
_cell.angle_alpha   90.00
_cell.angle_beta   90.00
_cell.angle_gamma   90.00
#
_symmetry.space_group_name_H-M   'P 1'
#
loop_
_entity.id
_entity.type
_entity.pdbx_description
1 polymer ?
#
loop_
_entity_poly.entity_id
_entity_poly.type
_entity_poly.pdbx_seq_one_letter_code
_entity_poly.pdbx_strand_id
1 'polypeptide(L)'
;MPKVIKKTTSTGKKSHQKASTSRSRNRSDSPIVRTAVNVSQISKPKRKKARSGDDEMFKERTVSARTFSHWKPITKSSQALLVQTIDSAIISVLSETSSVAYSDVRDVLNNLKKRILDKSRNLKAPATKRPKFNTLEAACQKLESEVVEALNQEEQLSEMVEQMTRTVQEKEEILEELEKAASKTKKKSQL
;
A
#
# COMPACT_ATOMS: atom_id res chain seq x y z
N MET A 1 -51.16 20.86 39.44
CA MET A 1 -51.18 22.33 39.23
C MET A 1 -51.21 22.62 37.73
N PRO A 2 -52.31 23.15 37.18
CA PRO A 2 -52.47 23.46 35.75
C PRO A 2 -52.48 24.97 35.42
N LYS A 3 -52.11 25.29 34.16
CA LYS A 3 -52.39 26.52 33.35
C LYS A 3 -51.72 27.83 33.84
N VAL A 4 -51.15 28.70 32.98
CA VAL A 4 -51.87 29.61 32.07
C VAL A 4 -50.98 30.08 30.90
N ILE A 5 -51.59 30.14 29.73
CA ILE A 5 -51.14 30.75 28.46
C ILE A 5 -51.34 32.28 28.51
N LYS A 6 -50.45 33.08 27.89
CA LYS A 6 -50.86 34.15 26.94
C LYS A 6 -49.68 34.79 26.19
N LYS A 7 -49.84 34.76 24.86
CA LYS A 7 -49.11 35.54 23.83
C LYS A 7 -49.48 37.02 23.90
N THR A 8 -48.56 37.89 23.51
CA THR A 8 -48.79 39.13 22.71
C THR A 8 -47.52 39.40 21.89
N THR A 9 -47.50 39.25 20.55
CA THR A 9 -47.83 40.25 19.50
C THR A 9 -47.11 41.58 19.67
N SER A 10 -46.06 41.84 18.88
CA SER A 10 -46.11 42.58 17.60
C SER A 10 -46.33 44.09 17.74
N THR A 11 -45.25 44.85 17.53
CA THR A 11 -45.14 46.19 16.92
C THR A 11 -43.61 46.45 16.85
N GLY A 12 -42.95 46.94 15.81
CA GLY A 12 -43.35 47.85 14.76
C GLY A 12 -42.46 49.10 14.84
N LYS A 13 -41.58 49.26 13.84
CA LYS A 13 -41.04 50.52 13.27
C LYS A 13 -39.74 51.16 13.82
N LYS A 14 -38.84 51.32 12.83
CA LYS A 14 -38.13 52.56 12.39
C LYS A 14 -36.81 52.98 13.06
N SER A 15 -35.77 52.90 12.22
CA SER A 15 -34.94 54.03 11.74
C SER A 15 -34.44 55.04 12.77
N HIS A 16 -33.12 55.01 13.01
CA HIS A 16 -32.32 56.23 13.16
C HIS A 16 -30.96 56.08 12.47
N GLN A 17 -30.82 56.74 11.31
CA GLN A 17 -29.56 57.35 10.89
C GLN A 17 -29.26 58.52 11.83
N LYS A 18 -28.04 58.60 12.35
CA LYS A 18 -27.22 59.81 12.62
C LYS A 18 -25.82 59.30 13.05
N ALA A 19 -24.70 59.93 12.81
CA ALA A 19 -24.25 60.91 11.85
C ALA A 19 -22.71 60.84 11.95
N SER A 20 -22.04 61.03 10.83
CA SER A 20 -20.61 61.26 10.71
C SER A 20 -20.16 62.51 11.46
N THR A 21 -18.99 62.46 12.12
CA THR A 21 -18.09 63.62 12.15
C THR A 21 -16.65 63.19 11.93
N SER A 22 -16.11 63.80 10.88
CA SER A 22 -14.79 63.75 10.28
C SER A 22 -13.65 64.20 11.20
N ARG A 23 -12.45 63.62 10.97
CA ARG A 23 -11.22 64.43 10.95
C ARG A 23 -10.32 63.99 9.80
N SER A 24 -10.34 64.85 8.79
CA SER A 24 -9.45 64.87 7.63
C SER A 24 -7.99 65.05 8.06
N ARG A 25 -7.09 64.30 7.43
CA ARG A 25 -5.78 64.83 7.01
C ARG A 25 -5.19 64.01 5.86
N ASN A 26 -5.31 64.64 4.69
CA ASN A 26 -4.37 64.71 3.57
C ASN A 26 -3.75 63.42 3.00
N ARG A 27 -4.17 63.16 1.77
CA ARG A 27 -3.60 62.26 0.77
C ARG A 27 -2.22 62.72 0.31
N SER A 28 -1.34 61.74 0.13
CA SER A 28 -0.28 61.71 -0.89
C SER A 28 0.26 60.29 -0.92
N ASP A 29 0.58 59.62 -2.02
CA ASP A 29 0.09 59.59 -3.39
C ASP A 29 0.68 58.27 -3.93
N SER A 30 -0.13 57.33 -4.42
CA SER A 30 0.22 56.13 -5.22
C SER A 30 -0.87 55.07 -5.14
N PRO A 31 -1.65 54.81 -6.21
CA PRO A 31 -2.60 53.70 -6.22
C PRO A 31 -1.87 52.41 -6.62
N ILE A 32 -1.66 51.49 -5.67
CA ILE A 32 -1.46 50.09 -6.03
C ILE A 32 -2.81 49.58 -6.50
N VAL A 33 -2.99 49.54 -7.82
CA VAL A 33 -4.11 48.89 -8.49
C VAL A 33 -4.09 47.41 -8.10
N ARG A 34 -4.89 47.02 -7.11
CA ARG A 34 -5.26 45.62 -6.91
C ARG A 34 -6.29 45.27 -7.97
N THR A 35 -5.81 44.87 -9.15
CA THR A 35 -6.65 44.25 -10.16
C THR A 35 -7.17 42.94 -9.58
N ALA A 36 -8.39 42.96 -9.06
CA ALA A 36 -9.13 41.74 -8.76
C ALA A 36 -9.38 41.04 -10.10
N VAL A 37 -8.53 40.10 -10.46
CA VAL A 37 -8.74 39.23 -11.62
C VAL A 37 -9.94 38.36 -11.28
N ASN A 38 -11.10 38.72 -11.84
CA ASN A 38 -12.27 37.85 -11.90
C ASN A 38 -11.88 36.62 -12.72
N VAL A 39 -11.46 35.55 -12.04
CA VAL A 39 -11.28 34.23 -12.65
C VAL A 39 -12.68 33.74 -13.03
N SER A 40 -13.05 33.95 -14.30
CA SER A 40 -14.25 33.34 -14.89
C SER A 40 -14.24 31.84 -14.58
N GLN A 41 -15.32 31.36 -13.95
CA GLN A 41 -15.50 29.94 -13.68
C GLN A 41 -15.61 29.20 -15.02
N ILE A 42 -14.51 28.60 -15.45
CA ILE A 42 -14.49 27.64 -16.57
C ILE A 42 -15.41 26.48 -16.16
N SER A 43 -16.54 26.37 -16.84
CA SER A 43 -17.48 25.28 -16.66
C SER A 43 -16.79 23.95 -16.99
N LYS A 44 -16.77 23.02 -16.04
CA LYS A 44 -16.13 21.72 -16.22
C LYS A 44 -16.94 20.90 -17.24
N PRO A 45 -16.32 20.34 -18.29
CA PRO A 45 -17.02 19.44 -19.20
C PRO A 45 -17.43 18.16 -18.44
N LYS A 46 -18.68 17.73 -18.59
CA LYS A 46 -19.15 16.43 -18.09
C LYS A 46 -18.44 15.31 -18.87
N ARG A 47 -17.41 14.69 -18.29
CA ARG A 47 -16.80 13.47 -18.83
C ARG A 47 -17.84 12.35 -18.89
N LYS A 48 -18.05 11.78 -20.08
CA LYS A 48 -18.90 10.58 -20.29
C LYS A 48 -18.28 9.39 -19.54
N LYS A 49 -19.11 8.59 -18.85
CA LYS A 49 -18.68 7.32 -18.22
C LYS A 49 -18.11 6.39 -19.30
N ALA A 50 -16.87 5.95 -19.14
CA ALA A 50 -16.30 4.89 -19.95
C ALA A 50 -17.12 3.59 -19.74
N ARG A 51 -17.45 2.91 -20.83
CA ARG A 51 -18.12 1.60 -20.82
C ARG A 51 -17.15 0.56 -20.25
N SER A 52 -17.63 -0.19 -19.26
CA SER A 52 -16.90 -1.30 -18.63
C SER A 52 -16.51 -2.37 -19.64
N GLY A 53 -15.22 -2.65 -19.69
CA GLY A 53 -14.60 -3.85 -20.25
C GLY A 53 -13.17 -3.92 -19.68
N ASP A 54 -12.91 -4.90 -18.81
CA ASP A 54 -11.63 -5.42 -18.30
C ASP A 54 -10.43 -4.51 -17.98
N ASP A 55 -10.59 -3.19 -17.89
CA ASP A 55 -9.55 -2.21 -17.47
C ASP A 55 -9.68 -1.77 -15.99
N GLU A 56 -10.27 -2.62 -15.13
CA GLU A 56 -10.72 -2.27 -13.77
C GLU A 56 -9.61 -2.01 -12.73
N MET A 57 -8.32 -2.13 -13.04
CA MET A 57 -7.28 -1.86 -12.02
C MET A 57 -7.06 -0.36 -11.75
N PHE A 58 -7.32 0.53 -12.73
CA PHE A 58 -6.98 1.95 -12.58
C PHE A 58 -8.10 2.87 -13.07
N LYS A 59 -9.14 3.02 -12.23
CA LYS A 59 -10.17 4.06 -12.42
C LYS A 59 -9.57 5.44 -12.14
N GLU A 60 -9.30 6.21 -13.20
CA GLU A 60 -8.93 7.62 -13.08
C GLU A 60 -10.04 8.38 -12.34
N ARG A 61 -9.73 8.89 -11.14
CA ARG A 61 -10.66 9.70 -10.34
C ARG A 61 -10.09 11.09 -10.14
N THR A 62 -10.82 12.08 -10.62
CA THR A 62 -10.54 13.48 -10.26
C THR A 62 -10.96 13.72 -8.82
N VAL A 63 -10.00 14.06 -7.95
CA VAL A 63 -10.25 14.42 -6.56
C VAL A 63 -10.41 15.93 -6.42
N SER A 64 -11.34 16.37 -5.56
CA SER A 64 -11.48 17.80 -5.25
C SER A 64 -10.28 18.30 -4.43
N ALA A 65 -9.96 19.59 -4.50
CA ALA A 65 -8.89 20.19 -3.70
C ALA A 65 -9.12 20.00 -2.19
N ARG A 66 -10.39 20.10 -1.74
CA ARG A 66 -10.78 19.78 -0.36
C ARG A 66 -10.52 18.32 -0.01
N THR A 67 -10.77 17.38 -0.92
CA THR A 67 -10.47 15.96 -0.66
C THR A 67 -8.96 15.73 -0.58
N PHE A 68 -8.19 16.30 -1.51
CA PHE A 68 -6.73 16.19 -1.54
C PHE A 68 -6.06 16.84 -0.32
N SER A 69 -6.64 17.90 0.26
CA SER A 69 -6.09 18.53 1.48
C SER A 69 -6.15 17.61 2.70
N HIS A 70 -7.06 16.65 2.73
CA HIS A 70 -7.19 15.65 3.81
C HIS A 70 -6.28 14.43 3.61
N TRP A 71 -5.59 14.34 2.46
CA TRP A 71 -4.65 13.26 2.21
C TRP A 71 -3.39 13.45 3.06
N LYS A 72 -2.83 12.34 3.54
CA LYS A 72 -1.61 12.34 4.35
C LYS A 72 -0.40 12.08 3.46
N PRO A 73 0.78 12.63 3.78
CA PRO A 73 2.01 12.19 3.14
C PRO A 73 2.16 10.67 3.22
N ILE A 74 2.74 10.08 2.18
CA ILE A 74 3.08 8.65 2.19
C ILE A 74 4.04 8.31 3.35
N THR A 75 3.99 7.07 3.84
CA THR A 75 4.86 6.65 4.97
C THR A 75 6.32 6.57 4.54
N LYS A 76 7.24 6.69 5.51
CA LYS A 76 8.67 6.48 5.28
C LYS A 76 8.97 5.09 4.71
N SER A 77 8.22 4.06 5.14
CA SER A 77 8.32 2.70 4.60
C SER A 77 7.97 2.63 3.11
N SER A 78 6.89 3.26 2.68
CA SER A 78 6.54 3.34 1.25
C SER A 78 7.56 4.16 0.45
N GLN A 79 8.14 5.21 1.03
CA GLN A 79 9.22 5.96 0.40
C GLN A 79 10.48 5.09 0.24
N ALA A 80 10.85 4.31 1.25
CA ALA A 80 11.98 3.39 1.19
C ALA A 80 11.77 2.31 0.14
N LEU A 81 10.57 1.72 0.07
CA LEU A 81 10.21 0.75 -0.96
C LEU A 81 10.35 1.35 -2.37
N LEU A 82 9.88 2.59 -2.58
CA LEU A 82 10.02 3.28 -3.86
C LEU A 82 11.49 3.49 -4.25
N VAL A 83 12.35 3.86 -3.30
CA VAL A 83 13.81 3.98 -3.53
C VAL A 83 14.37 2.62 -3.94
N GLN A 84 14.07 1.57 -3.18
CA GLN A 84 14.55 0.21 -3.45
C GLN A 84 14.10 -0.28 -4.83
N THR A 85 12.83 -0.10 -5.20
CA THR A 85 12.31 -0.50 -6.52
C THR A 85 13.04 0.21 -7.66
N ILE A 86 13.29 1.51 -7.52
CA ILE A 86 14.05 2.27 -8.52
C ILE A 86 15.49 1.76 -8.61
N ASP A 87 16.14 1.52 -7.47
CA ASP A 87 17.52 1.02 -7.44
C ASP A 87 17.64 -0.38 -8.05
N SER A 88 16.74 -1.30 -7.74
CA SER A 88 16.69 -2.62 -8.39
C SER A 88 16.50 -2.51 -9.91
N ALA A 89 15.63 -1.61 -10.37
CA ALA A 89 15.42 -1.39 -11.80
C ALA A 89 16.66 -0.82 -12.49
N ILE A 90 17.35 0.13 -11.85
CA ILE A 90 18.61 0.69 -12.38
C ILE A 90 19.68 -0.41 -12.47
N ILE A 91 19.84 -1.21 -11.43
CA ILE A 91 20.81 -2.32 -11.42
C ILE A 91 20.50 -3.30 -12.57
N SER A 92 19.24 -3.67 -12.76
CA SER A 92 18.82 -4.56 -13.85
C SER A 92 19.16 -4.02 -15.23
N VAL A 93 18.93 -2.73 -15.49
CA VAL A 93 19.29 -2.11 -16.77
C VAL A 93 20.81 -2.06 -16.93
N LEU A 94 21.53 -1.67 -15.89
CA LEU A 94 22.98 -1.55 -15.93
C LEU A 94 23.69 -2.89 -16.10
N SER A 95 23.15 -4.00 -15.57
CA SER A 95 23.70 -5.33 -15.77
C SER A 95 23.64 -5.81 -17.22
N GLU A 96 22.69 -5.31 -17.99
CA GLU A 96 22.50 -5.64 -19.41
C GLU A 96 23.15 -4.60 -20.35
N THR A 97 23.65 -3.49 -19.79
CA THR A 97 24.22 -2.39 -20.57
C THR A 97 25.69 -2.67 -20.92
N SER A 98 26.04 -2.50 -22.20
CA SER A 98 27.43 -2.62 -22.66
C SER A 98 28.36 -1.65 -21.92
N SER A 99 29.63 -2.05 -21.71
CA SER A 99 30.64 -1.24 -21.02
C SER A 99 30.86 0.14 -21.65
N VAL A 100 30.68 0.27 -22.97
CA VAL A 100 30.85 1.51 -23.72
C VAL A 100 29.79 2.55 -23.37
N ALA A 101 28.53 2.13 -23.20
CA ALA A 101 27.42 3.02 -22.89
C ALA A 101 27.11 3.11 -21.39
N TYR A 102 27.78 2.31 -20.56
CA TYR A 102 27.47 2.12 -19.14
C TYR A 102 27.46 3.44 -18.35
N SER A 103 28.48 4.30 -18.56
CA SER A 103 28.60 5.57 -17.83
C SER A 103 27.44 6.51 -18.14
N ASP A 104 27.14 6.70 -19.42
CA ASP A 104 26.08 7.61 -19.87
C ASP A 104 24.70 7.14 -19.40
N VAL A 105 24.44 5.83 -19.53
CA VAL A 105 23.18 5.23 -19.06
C VAL A 105 23.05 5.36 -17.54
N ARG A 106 24.11 5.09 -16.78
CA ARG A 106 24.12 5.26 -15.31
C ARG A 106 23.80 6.69 -14.91
N ASP A 107 24.39 7.68 -15.57
CA ASP A 107 24.17 9.09 -15.23
C ASP A 107 22.74 9.55 -15.54
N VAL A 108 22.20 9.15 -16.70
CA VAL A 108 20.81 9.43 -17.07
C VAL A 108 19.84 8.79 -16.07
N LEU A 109 20.06 7.52 -15.71
CA LEU A 109 19.23 6.80 -14.76
C LEU A 109 19.29 7.39 -13.35
N ASN A 110 20.46 7.82 -12.87
CA ASN A 110 20.60 8.48 -11.58
C ASN A 110 19.94 9.87 -11.55
N ASN A 111 20.04 10.63 -12.65
CA ASN A 111 19.32 11.89 -12.79
C ASN A 111 17.79 11.67 -12.79
N LEU A 112 17.32 10.62 -13.45
CA LEU A 112 15.92 10.24 -13.45
C LEU A 112 15.46 9.81 -12.04
N LYS A 113 16.24 8.98 -11.34
CA LYS A 113 16.00 8.62 -9.93
C LYS A 113 15.82 9.86 -9.08
N LYS A 114 16.75 10.80 -9.13
CA LYS A 114 16.69 12.05 -8.35
C LYS A 114 15.39 12.82 -8.62
N ARG A 115 15.03 13.01 -9.89
CA ARG A 115 13.78 13.69 -10.28
C ARG A 115 12.53 12.97 -9.79
N ILE A 116 12.50 11.65 -9.84
CA ILE A 116 11.37 10.85 -9.34
C ILE A 116 11.27 11.00 -7.83
N LEU A 117 12.38 10.92 -7.10
CA LEU A 117 12.41 11.06 -5.65
C LEU A 117 12.01 12.47 -5.18
N ASP A 118 12.43 13.52 -5.89
CA ASP A 118 12.03 14.90 -5.59
C ASP A 118 10.51 15.08 -5.73
N LYS A 119 9.91 14.49 -6.77
CA LYS A 119 8.45 14.48 -6.96
C LYS A 119 7.76 13.59 -5.94
N SER A 120 8.37 12.47 -5.55
CA SER A 120 7.78 11.50 -4.64
C SER A 120 7.67 12.03 -3.20
N ARG A 121 8.56 12.95 -2.81
CA ARG A 121 8.58 13.58 -1.47
C ARG A 121 7.25 14.25 -1.10
N ASN A 122 6.55 14.80 -2.09
CA ASN A 122 5.28 15.51 -1.90
C ASN A 122 4.05 14.63 -2.18
N LEU A 123 4.24 13.33 -2.44
CA LEU A 123 3.12 12.41 -2.67
C LEU A 123 2.30 12.27 -1.39
N LYS A 124 0.99 12.42 -1.58
CA LYS A 124 0.00 12.19 -0.54
C LYS A 124 -0.86 11.02 -0.96
N ALA A 125 -1.23 10.20 0.01
CA ALA A 125 -2.21 9.14 -0.14
C ALA A 125 -3.49 9.53 0.59
N PRO A 126 -4.67 9.08 0.10
CA PRO A 126 -5.90 9.18 0.86
C PRO A 126 -5.67 8.80 2.32
N ALA A 127 -6.22 9.58 3.25
CA ALA A 127 -6.38 9.15 4.63
C ALA A 127 -7.47 8.09 4.70
N THR A 128 -7.35 7.02 3.91
CA THR A 128 -8.12 5.81 4.15
C THR A 128 -7.83 5.38 5.58
N LYS A 129 -8.82 4.82 6.26
CA LYS A 129 -8.56 3.91 7.37
C LYS A 129 -7.60 2.89 6.76
N ARG A 130 -6.30 3.04 7.03
CA ARG A 130 -5.28 2.17 6.45
C ARG A 130 -5.83 0.75 6.59
N PRO A 131 -5.92 -0.10 5.54
CA PRO A 131 -5.91 -1.53 5.83
C PRO A 131 -4.74 -1.69 6.78
N LYS A 132 -5.02 -2.11 8.02
CA LYS A 132 -4.12 -1.87 9.15
C LYS A 132 -2.78 -2.51 8.75
N PHE A 133 -1.82 -1.72 8.27
CA PHE A 133 -0.59 -2.30 7.71
C PHE A 133 0.15 -3.09 8.80
N ASN A 134 -0.03 -2.68 10.06
CA ASN A 134 0.39 -3.44 11.23
C ASN A 134 -0.30 -4.82 11.35
N THR A 135 -1.57 -4.97 10.95
CA THR A 135 -2.20 -6.31 10.92
C THR A 135 -1.73 -7.13 9.74
N LEU A 136 -1.38 -6.49 8.61
CA LEU A 136 -0.78 -7.19 7.48
C LEU A 136 0.63 -7.66 7.83
N GLU A 137 1.44 -6.80 8.44
CA GLU A 137 2.79 -7.12 8.93
C GLU A 137 2.74 -8.23 9.99
N ALA A 138 1.82 -8.15 10.95
CA ALA A 138 1.61 -9.23 11.93
C ALA A 138 1.14 -10.54 11.26
N ALA A 139 0.31 -10.46 10.22
CA ALA A 139 -0.11 -11.64 9.47
C ALA A 139 1.05 -12.24 8.65
N CYS A 140 1.91 -11.40 8.07
CA CYS A 140 3.11 -11.84 7.35
C CYS A 140 4.11 -12.51 8.31
N GLN A 141 4.38 -11.90 9.47
CA GLN A 141 5.24 -12.50 10.50
C GLN A 141 4.68 -13.84 11.00
N LYS A 142 3.36 -13.92 11.23
CA LYS A 142 2.71 -15.17 11.61
C LYS A 142 2.86 -16.24 10.53
N LEU A 143 2.67 -15.86 9.26
CA LEU A 143 2.85 -16.78 8.13
C LEU A 143 4.30 -17.25 8.00
N GLU A 144 5.27 -16.36 8.19
CA GLU A 144 6.70 -16.71 8.19
C GLU A 144 7.02 -17.70 9.31
N SER A 145 6.52 -17.48 10.53
CA SER A 145 6.64 -18.43 11.64
C SER A 145 5.98 -19.77 11.32
N GLU A 146 4.76 -19.77 10.79
CA GLU A 146 4.04 -20.99 10.41
C GLU A 146 4.77 -21.78 9.31
N VAL A 147 5.39 -21.11 8.34
CA VAL A 147 6.20 -21.76 7.31
C VAL A 147 7.43 -22.42 7.92
N VAL A 148 8.12 -21.75 8.83
CA VAL A 148 9.29 -22.34 9.53
C VAL A 148 8.87 -23.55 10.36
N GLU A 149 7.76 -23.45 11.10
CA GLU A 149 7.22 -24.57 11.88
C GLU A 149 6.82 -25.75 10.98
N ALA A 150 6.15 -25.49 9.85
CA ALA A 150 5.75 -26.51 8.90
C ALA A 150 6.96 -27.23 8.27
N LEU A 151 8.01 -26.49 7.89
CA LEU A 151 9.24 -27.06 7.36
C LEU A 151 9.94 -27.96 8.40
N ASN A 152 9.98 -27.52 9.67
CA ASN A 152 10.56 -28.33 10.74
C ASN A 152 9.73 -29.61 11.01
N GLN A 153 8.40 -29.53 10.92
CA GLN A 153 7.53 -30.70 11.02
C GLN A 153 7.72 -31.66 9.83
N GLU A 154 7.86 -31.13 8.62
CA GLU A 154 8.14 -31.92 7.42
C GLU A 154 9.47 -32.69 7.56
N GLU A 155 10.53 -32.03 8.05
CA GLU A 155 11.82 -32.66 8.31
C GLU A 155 11.70 -33.82 9.31
N GLN A 156 11.03 -33.61 10.44
CA GLN A 156 10.81 -34.65 11.46
C GLN A 156 10.00 -35.84 10.91
N LEU A 157 8.96 -35.57 10.11
CA LEU A 157 8.18 -36.62 9.47
C LEU A 157 9.01 -37.40 8.45
N SER A 158 9.86 -36.70 7.68
CA SER A 158 10.76 -37.32 6.71
C SER A 158 11.76 -38.27 7.39
N GLU A 159 12.39 -37.85 8.49
CA GLU A 159 13.29 -38.72 9.26
C GLU A 159 12.59 -39.97 9.79
N MET A 160 11.37 -39.81 10.31
CA MET A 160 10.59 -40.94 10.82
C MET A 160 10.18 -41.93 9.72
N VAL A 161 9.81 -41.42 8.54
CA VAL A 161 9.54 -42.27 7.37
C VAL A 161 10.80 -43.04 6.95
N GLU A 162 11.96 -42.39 6.98
CA GLU A 162 13.23 -43.07 6.66
C GLU A 162 13.55 -44.17 7.68
N GLN A 163 13.38 -43.91 8.97
CA GLN A 163 13.56 -44.92 10.02
C GLN A 163 12.60 -46.10 9.88
N MET A 164 11.32 -45.84 9.61
CA MET A 164 10.34 -46.90 9.35
C MET A 164 10.72 -47.71 8.12
N THR A 165 11.18 -47.05 7.05
CA THR A 165 11.60 -47.73 5.82
C THR A 165 12.78 -48.67 6.07
N ARG A 166 13.80 -48.21 6.81
CA ARG A 166 14.93 -49.07 7.23
C ARG A 166 14.46 -50.24 8.09
N THR A 167 13.57 -49.99 9.04
CA THR A 167 13.03 -51.05 9.92
C THR A 167 12.25 -52.09 9.11
N VAL A 168 11.45 -51.67 8.13
CA VAL A 168 10.72 -52.60 7.26
C VAL A 168 11.69 -53.45 6.44
N GLN A 169 12.72 -52.84 5.84
CA GLN A 169 13.76 -53.56 5.10
C GLN A 169 14.46 -54.61 5.97
N GLU A 170 14.87 -54.24 7.19
CA GLU A 170 15.49 -55.19 8.14
C GLU A 170 14.54 -56.35 8.47
N LYS A 171 13.24 -56.09 8.64
CA LYS A 171 12.25 -57.14 8.92
C LYS A 171 12.00 -58.05 7.71
N GLU A 172 12.00 -57.50 6.51
CA GLU A 172 11.89 -58.26 5.26
C GLU A 172 13.11 -59.19 5.07
N GLU A 173 14.33 -58.69 5.32
CA GLU A 173 15.55 -59.51 5.28
C GLU A 173 15.50 -60.67 6.28
N ILE A 174 15.12 -60.40 7.54
CA ILE A 174 14.97 -61.44 8.57
C ILE A 174 13.92 -62.48 8.17
N LEU A 175 12.78 -62.05 7.61
CA LEU A 175 11.75 -62.95 7.12
C LEU A 175 12.29 -63.86 6.01
N GLU A 176 13.02 -63.30 5.06
CA GLU A 176 13.61 -64.05 3.95
C GLU A 176 14.64 -65.08 4.44
N GLU A 177 15.46 -64.73 5.44
CA GLU A 177 16.39 -65.65 6.09
C GLU A 177 15.67 -66.80 6.81
N LEU A 178 14.60 -66.50 7.54
CA LEU A 178 13.79 -67.49 8.24
C LEU A 178 13.09 -68.44 7.26
N GLU A 179 12.56 -67.94 6.14
CA GLU A 179 11.98 -68.76 5.07
C GLU A 179 13.04 -69.68 4.41
N LYS A 180 14.25 -69.16 4.16
CA LYS A 180 15.39 -69.95 3.67
C LYS A 180 15.79 -71.03 4.68
N ALA A 181 15.75 -70.76 5.98
CA ALA A 181 16.03 -71.76 7.01
C ALA A 181 14.94 -72.84 7.11
N ALA A 182 13.66 -72.43 7.08
CA ALA A 182 12.51 -73.34 7.14
C ALA A 182 12.42 -74.28 5.93
N SER A 183 12.77 -73.79 4.73
CA SER A 183 12.82 -74.62 3.52
C SER A 183 13.95 -75.65 3.56
N LYS A 184 15.10 -75.31 4.18
CA LYS A 184 16.22 -76.25 4.39
C LYS A 184 15.89 -77.35 5.40
N THR A 185 15.20 -77.03 6.50
CA THR A 185 14.79 -78.03 7.50
C THR A 185 13.73 -78.99 6.96
N LYS A 186 12.74 -78.51 6.20
CA LYS A 186 11.78 -79.39 5.50
C LYS A 186 12.43 -80.41 4.57
N LYS A 187 13.49 -80.02 3.84
CA LYS A 187 14.25 -80.94 2.98
C LYS A 187 15.04 -81.99 3.75
N LYS A 188 15.52 -81.67 4.96
CA LYS A 188 16.24 -82.62 5.82
C LYS A 188 15.33 -83.65 6.50
N SER A 189 14.07 -83.31 6.75
CA SER A 189 13.10 -84.24 7.40
C SER A 189 12.42 -85.22 6.43
N GLN A 190 12.69 -85.13 5.13
CA GLN A 190 12.15 -86.02 4.09
C GLN A 190 13.18 -87.02 3.53
N LEU A 191 14.40 -87.01 4.07
CA LEU A 191 15.49 -87.96 3.81
C LEU A 191 15.67 -88.83 5.06
#